data_AF-A0A519RJT2-F1
#
_entry.id   AF-A0A519RJT2-F1
#
_cell.length_a   1.000
_cell.length_b   1.000
_cell.length_c   1.000
_cell.angle_alpha   90.00
_cell.angle_beta   90.00
_cell.angle_gamma   90.00
#
_symmetry.space_group_name_H-M   'P 1'
#
loop_
_entity.id
_entity.type
_entity.pdbx_description
1 polymer ?
#
loop_
_entity_poly.entity_id
_entity_poly.type
_entity_poly.pdbx_seq_one_letter_code
_entity_poly.pdbx_strand_id
1 'polypeptide(L)'
;MAKNSKIRKQSLNIPKSILVTVQILQFISLKLVTRFGARLFATPIKHRMPKREFEMNDKSRQEKVLVPAISKEVMVYHYGASAKKILLVHGWSGRGTQLVKIADELLQLGYSTISF
;
A
#
# COMPACT_ATOMS: atom_id res chain seq x y z
N MET A 1 10.07 26.38 28.26
CA MET A 1 8.89 26.71 27.43
C MET A 1 8.31 25.41 26.87
N ALA A 2 7.20 24.93 27.41
CA ALA A 2 6.57 23.68 26.98
C ALA A 2 5.99 23.87 25.57
N LYS A 3 6.46 23.04 24.63
CA LYS A 3 6.04 23.07 23.23
C LYS A 3 4.59 22.60 23.18
N ASN A 4 3.65 23.51 22.84
CA ASN A 4 2.23 23.20 22.67
C ASN A 4 2.04 21.93 21.84
N SER A 5 1.64 20.83 22.50
CA SER A 5 1.29 19.58 21.84
C SER A 5 -0.04 19.78 21.14
N LYS A 6 -0.01 20.29 19.89
CA LYS A 6 -1.18 20.27 19.00
C LYS A 6 -1.68 18.83 18.97
N ILE A 7 -2.88 18.60 19.49
CA ILE A 7 -3.60 17.33 19.39
C ILE A 7 -3.51 16.90 17.92
N ARG A 8 -2.80 15.80 17.64
CA ARG A 8 -2.71 15.26 16.28
C ARG A 8 -4.15 15.00 15.83
N LYS A 9 -4.67 15.80 14.89
CA LYS A 9 -5.96 15.54 14.26
C LYS A 9 -5.94 14.07 13.82
N GLN A 10 -6.83 13.26 14.38
CA GLN A 10 -6.98 11.85 14.00
C GLN A 10 -7.17 11.83 12.49
N SER A 11 -6.16 11.37 11.76
CA SER A 11 -5.93 11.77 10.37
C SER A 11 -6.79 11.02 9.35
N LEU A 12 -7.75 10.22 9.79
CA LEU A 12 -8.54 9.34 8.93
C LEU A 12 -10.00 9.37 9.38
N ASN A 13 -10.75 10.34 8.84
CA ASN A 13 -12.20 10.31 8.93
C ASN A 13 -12.74 9.23 7.99
N ILE A 14 -13.58 8.33 8.51
CA ILE A 14 -14.23 7.31 7.69
C ILE A 14 -15.16 8.03 6.69
N PRO A 15 -15.08 7.70 5.38
CA PRO A 15 -16.00 8.25 4.39
C PRO A 15 -17.47 8.06 4.81
N LYS A 16 -18.27 9.14 4.74
CA LYS A 16 -19.70 9.09 5.11
C LYS A 16 -20.48 8.03 4.33
N SER A 17 -20.08 7.75 3.09
CA SER A 17 -20.67 6.70 2.26
C SER A 17 -20.58 5.31 2.92
N ILE A 18 -19.46 4.99 3.57
CA ILE A 18 -19.29 3.72 4.29
C ILE A 18 -20.26 3.68 5.48
N LEU A 19 -20.37 4.77 6.25
CA LEU A 19 -21.27 4.84 7.41
C LEU A 19 -22.74 4.65 7.00
N VAL A 20 -23.20 5.37 5.97
CA VAL A 20 -24.57 5.25 5.46
C VAL A 20 -24.84 3.84 4.93
N THR A 21 -23.88 3.25 4.20
CA THR A 21 -24.02 1.88 3.68
C THR A 21 -24.15 0.87 4.82
N VAL A 22 -23.33 0.99 5.88
CA VAL A 22 -23.41 0.13 7.06
C VAL A 22 -24.77 0.23 7.74
N GLN A 23 -25.29 1.45 7.92
CA GLN A 23 -26.61 1.67 8.54
C GLN A 23 -27.74 1.02 7.73
N ILE A 24 -27.75 1.21 6.41
CA ILE A 24 -28.76 0.61 5.52
C ILE A 24 -28.65 -0.92 5.57
N LEU A 25 -27.44 -1.49 5.44
CA LEU A 25 -27.25 -2.93 5.46
C LEU A 25 -27.61 -3.56 6.81
N GLN A 26 -27.29 -2.88 7.91
CA GLN A 26 -27.65 -3.30 9.27
C GLN A 26 -29.17 -3.34 9.44
N PHE A 27 -29.88 -2.32 8.93
CA PHE A 27 -31.34 -2.28 8.96
C PHE A 27 -31.97 -3.45 8.18
N ILE A 28 -31.38 -3.82 7.04
CA ILE A 28 -31.89 -4.92 6.20
C ILE A 28 -31.56 -6.29 6.79
N SER A 29 -30.30 -6.55 7.19
CA SER A 29 -29.88 -7.85 7.69
C SER A 29 -28.51 -7.83 8.36
N LEU A 30 -28.41 -8.49 9.52
CA LEU A 30 -27.14 -8.72 10.21
C LEU A 30 -26.11 -9.44 9.31
N LYS A 31 -26.55 -10.43 8.51
CA LYS A 31 -25.66 -11.18 7.62
C LYS A 31 -25.01 -10.30 6.55
N LEU A 32 -25.74 -9.31 6.04
CA LEU A 32 -25.24 -8.40 5.01
C LEU A 32 -24.20 -7.44 5.58
N VAL A 33 -24.46 -6.83 6.73
CA VAL A 33 -23.49 -5.92 7.36
C VAL A 33 -22.22 -6.65 7.79
N THR A 34 -22.31 -7.90 8.29
CA THR A 34 -21.12 -8.71 8.61
C THR A 34 -20.31 -9.02 7.35
N ARG A 35 -20.96 -9.44 6.26
CA ARG A 35 -20.27 -9.72 4.99
C ARG A 35 -19.62 -8.47 4.40
N PHE A 36 -20.29 -7.32 4.51
CA PHE A 36 -19.76 -6.04 4.07
C PHE A 36 -18.54 -5.62 4.91
N GLY A 37 -18.62 -5.72 6.23
CA GLY A 37 -17.50 -5.43 7.14
C GLY A 37 -16.29 -6.32 6.83
N ALA A 38 -16.48 -7.63 6.71
CA ALA A 38 -15.41 -8.56 6.35
C ALA A 38 -14.75 -8.17 5.02
N ARG A 39 -15.54 -7.83 4.00
CA ARG A 39 -15.01 -7.37 2.71
C ARG A 39 -14.25 -6.06 2.83
N LEU A 40 -14.74 -5.10 3.61
CA LEU A 40 -14.08 -3.81 3.81
C LEU A 40 -12.70 -3.97 4.45
N PHE A 41 -12.58 -4.82 5.47
CA PHE A 41 -11.30 -5.07 6.14
C PHE A 41 -10.34 -5.95 5.32
N ALA A 42 -10.87 -6.88 4.52
CA ALA A 42 -10.06 -7.77 3.68
C ALA A 42 -9.69 -7.17 2.32
N THR A 43 -10.24 -6.01 1.94
CA THR A 43 -9.94 -5.35 0.66
C THR A 43 -9.02 -4.14 0.90
N PRO A 44 -7.76 -4.20 0.43
CA PRO A 44 -6.85 -3.06 0.56
C PRO A 44 -7.38 -1.81 -0.17
N ILE A 45 -7.29 -0.64 0.49
CA ILE A 45 -7.73 0.63 -0.08
C ILE A 45 -6.62 1.18 -0.98
N LYS A 46 -6.95 1.43 -2.25
CA LYS A 46 -6.00 2.00 -3.21
C LYS A 46 -5.92 3.52 -3.05
N HIS A 47 -4.78 4.01 -2.59
CA HIS A 47 -4.47 5.44 -2.56
C HIS A 47 -3.86 5.94 -3.87
N ARG A 48 -3.99 7.23 -4.19
CA ARG A 48 -3.25 7.82 -5.32
C ARG A 48 -1.74 7.76 -5.01
N MET A 49 -0.93 7.44 -6.03
CA MET A 49 0.52 7.45 -5.87
C MET A 49 1.00 8.89 -5.57
N PRO A 50 1.77 9.11 -4.49
CA PRO A 50 2.34 10.42 -4.19
C PRO A 50 3.56 10.70 -5.08
N LYS A 51 3.85 11.99 -5.34
CA LYS A 51 4.93 12.43 -6.25
C LYS A 51 6.30 11.82 -5.94
N ARG A 52 6.62 11.60 -4.66
CA ARG A 52 7.91 11.01 -4.23
C ARG A 52 8.16 9.61 -4.77
N GLU A 53 7.11 8.88 -5.16
CA GLU A 53 7.19 7.51 -5.67
C GLU A 53 7.33 7.46 -7.20
N PHE A 54 7.11 8.59 -7.89
CA PHE A 54 7.07 8.62 -9.37
C PHE A 54 8.43 8.27 -9.98
N GLU A 55 9.50 8.82 -9.42
CA GLU A 55 10.85 8.56 -9.93
C GLU A 55 11.21 7.08 -9.85
N MET A 56 10.96 6.43 -8.71
CA MET A 56 11.17 4.98 -8.57
C MET A 56 10.27 4.21 -9.53
N ASN A 57 9.00 4.57 -9.64
CA ASN A 57 8.07 3.91 -10.57
C ASN A 57 8.60 3.95 -12.01
N ASP A 58 9.07 5.11 -12.46
CA ASP A 58 9.46 5.34 -13.86
C ASP A 58 10.84 4.74 -14.17
N LYS A 59 11.77 4.76 -13.21
CA LYS A 59 13.14 4.24 -13.37
C LYS A 59 13.26 2.75 -13.09
N SER A 60 12.28 2.14 -12.45
CA SER A 60 12.31 0.69 -12.20
C SER A 60 12.00 -0.09 -13.47
N ARG A 61 12.71 -1.20 -13.69
CA ARG A 61 12.23 -2.21 -14.63
C ARG A 61 11.01 -2.88 -14.01
N GLN A 62 9.87 -2.79 -14.67
CA GLN A 62 8.60 -3.37 -14.23
C GLN A 62 8.36 -4.70 -14.91
N GLU A 63 7.93 -5.69 -14.15
CA GLU A 63 7.69 -7.05 -14.63
C GLU A 63 6.42 -7.60 -13.97
N LYS A 64 5.57 -8.26 -14.75
CA LYS A 64 4.47 -9.03 -14.19
C LYS A 64 4.91 -10.48 -14.03
N VAL A 65 5.00 -10.91 -12.77
CA VAL A 65 5.36 -12.29 -12.44
C VAL A 65 4.08 -13.08 -12.16
N LEU A 66 3.85 -14.15 -12.92
CA LEU A 66 2.80 -15.10 -12.64
C LEU A 66 3.19 -15.93 -11.40
N VAL A 67 2.31 -15.98 -10.40
CA VAL A 67 2.44 -16.83 -9.22
C VAL A 67 1.44 -17.98 -9.33
N PRO A 68 1.85 -19.18 -9.80
CA PRO A 68 0.94 -20.27 -10.10
C PRO A 68 0.10 -20.73 -8.91
N ALA A 69 0.71 -20.75 -7.71
CA ALA A 69 0.07 -21.20 -6.47
C ALA A 69 -1.20 -20.42 -6.10
N ILE A 70 -1.32 -19.16 -6.54
CA ILE A 70 -2.51 -18.33 -6.32
C ILE A 70 -3.21 -17.92 -7.62
N SER A 71 -2.66 -18.33 -8.78
CA SER A 71 -3.16 -17.97 -10.11
C SER A 71 -3.36 -16.45 -10.27
N LYS A 72 -2.35 -15.67 -9.85
CA LYS A 72 -2.32 -14.21 -9.98
C LYS A 72 -1.01 -13.72 -10.57
N GLU A 73 -1.10 -12.62 -11.31
CA GLU A 73 0.05 -11.82 -11.71
C GLU A 73 0.33 -10.76 -10.65
N VAL A 74 1.60 -10.63 -10.28
CA VAL A 74 2.09 -9.61 -9.34
C VAL A 74 3.03 -8.67 -10.09
N MET A 75 2.81 -7.36 -9.96
CA MET A 75 3.74 -6.36 -10.48
C MET A 75 4.98 -6.33 -9.59
N VAL A 76 6.15 -6.49 -10.19
CA VAL A 76 7.46 -6.46 -9.53
C VAL A 76 8.27 -5.31 -10.11
N TYR A 77 8.89 -4.53 -9.22
CA TYR A 77 9.75 -3.40 -9.54
C TYR A 77 11.19 -3.79 -9.23
N HIS A 78 12.05 -3.75 -10.23
CA HIS A 78 13.50 -3.90 -10.06
C HIS A 78 14.14 -2.50 -10.17
N TYR A 79 14.68 -2.00 -9.06
CA TYR A 79 15.21 -0.64 -8.96
C TYR A 79 16.73 -0.66 -8.69
N GLY A 80 17.48 0.06 -9.52
CA GLY A 80 18.94 0.00 -9.57
C GLY A 80 19.47 -1.29 -10.22
N ALA A 81 20.80 -1.38 -10.34
CA ALA A 81 21.48 -2.56 -10.89
C ALA A 81 22.67 -2.92 -10.01
N SER A 82 22.60 -4.08 -9.34
CA SER A 82 23.67 -4.60 -8.51
C SER A 82 23.58 -6.13 -8.40
N ALA A 83 24.72 -6.77 -8.15
CA ALA A 83 24.75 -8.18 -7.78
C ALA A 83 24.07 -8.42 -6.42
N LYS A 84 24.18 -7.44 -5.49
CA LYS A 84 23.58 -7.51 -4.15
C LYS A 84 22.13 -7.02 -4.22
N LYS A 85 21.18 -7.91 -3.92
CA LYS A 85 19.74 -7.64 -4.03
C LYS A 85 19.06 -7.63 -2.67
N ILE A 86 18.12 -6.71 -2.47
CA ILE A 86 17.27 -6.64 -1.28
C ILE A 86 15.81 -6.66 -1.70
N LEU A 87 15.01 -7.51 -1.06
CA LEU A 87 13.56 -7.55 -1.25
C LEU A 87 12.88 -6.59 -0.27
N LEU A 88 12.14 -5.62 -0.78
CA LEU A 88 11.33 -4.68 0.00
C LEU A 88 9.86 -5.08 -0.07
N VAL A 89 9.25 -5.29 1.10
CA VAL A 89 7.85 -5.70 1.23
C VAL A 89 7.07 -4.59 1.94
N HIS A 90 6.03 -4.07 1.29
CA HIS A 90 5.18 -3.04 1.87
C HIS A 90 4.15 -3.62 2.85
N GLY A 91 3.54 -2.76 3.66
CA GLY A 91 2.46 -3.12 4.57
C GLY A 91 1.08 -3.22 3.91
N TRP A 92 0.05 -3.45 4.71
CA TRP A 92 -1.35 -3.48 4.25
C TRP A 92 -1.73 -2.20 3.49
N SER A 93 -2.45 -2.34 2.37
CA SER A 93 -2.82 -1.22 1.47
C SER A 93 -1.64 -0.44 0.86
N GLY A 94 -0.44 -1.02 0.91
CA GLY A 94 0.75 -0.51 0.25
C GLY A 94 0.87 -0.86 -1.23
N ARG A 95 2.03 -0.55 -1.81
CA ARG A 95 2.45 -0.92 -3.18
C ARG A 95 3.97 -0.99 -3.27
N GLY A 96 4.51 -1.67 -4.28
CA GLY A 96 5.96 -1.84 -4.47
C GLY A 96 6.81 -0.57 -4.42
N THR A 97 6.28 0.59 -4.82
CA THR A 97 7.02 1.87 -4.81
C THR A 97 6.99 2.62 -3.46
N GLN A 98 6.19 2.16 -2.49
CA GLN A 98 5.90 2.94 -1.27
C GLN A 98 7.14 3.18 -0.39
N LEU A 99 8.09 2.25 -0.39
CA LEU A 99 9.31 2.30 0.41
C LEU A 99 10.46 3.02 -0.32
N VAL A 100 10.16 3.90 -1.30
CA VAL A 100 11.13 4.59 -2.16
C VAL A 100 12.30 5.22 -1.41
N LYS A 101 12.08 5.84 -0.24
CA LYS A 101 13.18 6.44 0.52
C LYS A 101 14.15 5.41 1.09
N ILE A 102 13.66 4.24 1.49
CA ILE A 102 14.55 3.14 1.89
C ILE A 102 15.27 2.61 0.65
N ALA A 103 14.58 2.48 -0.47
CA ALA A 103 15.17 2.01 -1.72
C ALA A 103 16.30 2.92 -2.21
N ASP A 104 16.09 4.24 -2.23
CA ASP A 104 17.09 5.24 -2.62
C ASP A 104 18.37 5.12 -1.77
N GLU A 105 18.24 4.98 -0.43
CA GLU A 105 19.39 4.81 0.47
C GLU A 105 20.13 3.48 0.23
N LEU A 106 19.40 2.39 -0.03
CA LEU A 106 20.00 1.09 -0.36
C LEU A 106 20.78 1.13 -1.68
N LEU A 107 20.29 1.88 -2.67
CA LEU A 107 21.00 2.11 -3.93
C LEU A 107 22.32 2.85 -3.70
N GLN A 108 22.33 3.88 -2.85
CA GLN A 108 23.56 4.60 -2.49
C GLN A 108 24.60 3.70 -1.80
N LEU A 109 24.13 2.70 -1.06
CA LEU A 109 24.98 1.68 -0.43
C LEU A 109 25.43 0.56 -1.39
N GLY A 110 25.12 0.68 -2.69
CA GLY A 110 25.55 -0.26 -3.73
C GLY A 110 24.68 -1.52 -3.87
N TYR A 111 23.47 -1.50 -3.31
CA TYR A 111 22.47 -2.57 -3.51
C TYR A 111 21.53 -2.22 -4.66
N SER A 112 20.81 -3.24 -5.14
CA SER A 112 19.61 -3.06 -5.93
C SER A 112 18.42 -3.56 -5.12
N THR A 113 17.24 -3.02 -5.40
CA THR A 113 16.03 -3.44 -4.68
C THR A 113 15.03 -4.09 -5.63
N ILE A 114 14.33 -5.08 -5.10
CA ILE A 114 13.17 -5.71 -5.73
C ILE A 114 12.00 -5.44 -4.79
N SER A 115 10.86 -5.00 -5.33
CA SER A 115 9.64 -4.83 -4.56
C SER A 115 8.42 -5.22 -5.38
N PHE A 116 7.30 -5.47 -4.71
CA PHE A 116 6.01 -5.80 -5.30
C PHE A 116 4.91 -5.10 -4.52
#